data_AF-A0A959NMC3-F1
#
_entry.id   AF-A0A959NMC3-F1
#
_cell.length_a   1.000
_cell.length_b   1.000
_cell.length_c   1.000
_cell.angle_alpha   90.00
_cell.angle_beta   90.00
_cell.angle_gamma   90.00
#
_symmetry.space_group_name_H-M   'P 1'
#
loop_
_entity.id
_entity.type
_entity.pdbx_description
1 polymer ?
#
loop_
_entity_poly.entity_id
_entity_poly.type
_entity_poly.pdbx_seq_one_letter_code
_entity_poly.pdbx_strand_id
1 'polypeptide(L)'
;SFDNTIKAYDIALDKFNTLWGTIYLMANSHPDAATREAANNANITFAQYGNKLSLDEDLYRSFKEYSKSDQAKLLVGFKEKYLRESIRDFELNGFALSKEKRDELKVMRDRLSVITNAFSKNITEYQDFLIVTEDEVRGLDKDYKKARLQEDGTYKIDLSYPSYLPFMKLSESESARKALSEKYLNRAADKNLVMLEKMALNRLEMANFLGYNSYAEYTLETRMAKNPATVWEFENGLIEKVKEKGKADFEELLAVKREKTGNDTVSVVNGWETSYYDNILNKEKYQVDGEKVKEYFELNNVLDGLFQITQSLFGVEYKKVENASVWHKDVTMYEVVDNGEIIGRFYLDLYPRDNKFGHAACFPIQKGMMTDKGYQIPTAALECNFPEPTEDAPALMTHEEHGQVQTFFHEFGHVLHNMLTRSEMSGFSGTSVSRDFVEAPSQIFENWTWDYESLKLFAKHYRTGEVLPADLYEKMVAAKNVGSGIATLGQIFYGTIDLTIHDKYNPNEARTTTDIVKELQNKILFTPYREGTHLQASFGHLNGYAA
;
A
#
# COMPACT_ATOMS: atom_id res chain seq x y z
N SER A 1 5.97 -3.76 -38.82
CA SER A 1 7.16 -3.01 -38.36
C SER A 1 6.98 -2.69 -36.89
N PHE A 2 7.98 -2.12 -36.23
CA PHE A 2 7.80 -1.69 -34.84
C PHE A 2 6.64 -0.69 -34.71
N ASP A 3 6.59 0.29 -35.62
CA ASP A 3 5.66 1.42 -35.51
C ASP A 3 4.20 1.01 -35.73
N ASN A 4 3.90 0.18 -36.73
CA ASN A 4 2.52 -0.19 -37.05
C ASN A 4 1.98 -1.40 -36.27
N THR A 5 2.80 -2.05 -35.45
CA THR A 5 2.39 -3.20 -34.62
C THR A 5 2.56 -2.88 -33.14
N ILE A 6 3.80 -2.64 -32.70
CA ILE A 6 4.14 -2.51 -31.27
C ILE A 6 3.79 -1.11 -30.77
N LYS A 7 4.28 -0.06 -31.44
CA LYS A 7 3.98 1.33 -31.07
C LYS A 7 2.51 1.65 -31.25
N ALA A 8 1.88 1.15 -32.32
CA ALA A 8 0.44 1.33 -32.55
C ALA A 8 -0.41 0.73 -31.42
N TYR A 9 -0.04 -0.45 -30.91
CA TYR A 9 -0.69 -1.07 -29.76
C TYR A 9 -0.50 -0.25 -28.49
N ASP A 10 0.73 0.21 -28.19
CA ASP A 10 1.01 1.06 -27.04
C ASP A 10 0.22 2.37 -27.05
N ILE A 11 0.11 3.04 -28.21
CA ILE A 11 -0.72 4.24 -28.39
C ILE A 11 -2.21 3.95 -28.14
N ALA A 12 -2.71 2.79 -28.61
CA ALA A 12 -4.09 2.40 -28.39
C ALA A 12 -4.37 2.12 -26.90
N LEU A 13 -3.45 1.43 -26.23
CA LEU A 13 -3.51 1.19 -24.79
C LEU A 13 -3.42 2.49 -23.98
N ASP A 14 -2.55 3.43 -24.36
CA ASP A 14 -2.46 4.73 -23.68
C ASP A 14 -3.78 5.48 -23.69
N LYS A 15 -4.46 5.54 -24.84
CA LYS A 15 -5.79 6.16 -24.97
C LYS A 15 -6.82 5.46 -24.09
N PHE A 16 -6.83 4.12 -24.13
CA PHE A 16 -7.71 3.31 -23.29
C PHE A 16 -7.46 3.59 -21.79
N ASN A 17 -6.21 3.55 -21.36
CA ASN A 17 -5.81 3.75 -19.97
C ASN A 17 -6.06 5.19 -19.50
N THR A 18 -5.91 6.19 -20.38
CA THR A 18 -6.18 7.59 -20.04
C THR A 18 -7.67 7.81 -19.74
N LEU A 19 -8.54 7.24 -20.58
CA LEU A 19 -9.99 7.25 -20.35
C LEU A 19 -10.35 6.49 -19.07
N TRP A 20 -9.78 5.30 -18.90
CA TRP A 20 -10.08 4.46 -17.74
C TRP A 20 -9.61 5.10 -16.44
N GLY A 21 -8.38 5.63 -16.37
CA GLY A 21 -7.84 6.28 -15.18
C GLY A 21 -8.71 7.45 -14.72
N THR A 22 -9.22 8.25 -15.66
CA THR A 22 -10.16 9.35 -15.35
C THR A 22 -11.46 8.83 -14.74
N ILE A 23 -12.06 7.80 -15.32
CA ILE A 23 -13.31 7.19 -14.82
C ILE A 23 -13.08 6.53 -13.46
N TYR A 24 -11.96 5.83 -13.31
CA TYR A 24 -11.58 5.17 -12.07
C TYR A 24 -11.43 6.18 -10.93
N LEU A 25 -10.77 7.31 -11.18
CA LEU A 25 -10.67 8.41 -10.21
C LEU A 25 -12.06 8.94 -9.85
N MET A 26 -12.94 9.19 -10.82
CA MET A 26 -14.30 9.67 -10.52
C MET A 26 -15.11 8.68 -9.68
N ALA A 27 -14.95 7.37 -9.91
CA ALA A 27 -15.62 6.33 -9.13
C ALA A 27 -15.21 6.35 -7.65
N ASN A 28 -13.97 6.75 -7.37
CA ASN A 28 -13.38 6.72 -6.03
C ASN A 28 -13.44 8.06 -5.29
N SER A 29 -13.73 9.17 -6.00
CA SER A 29 -13.44 10.50 -5.45
C SER A 29 -14.56 11.52 -5.68
N HIS A 30 -15.44 11.30 -6.66
CA HIS A 30 -16.45 12.30 -6.99
C HIS A 30 -17.50 12.42 -5.86
N PRO A 31 -17.90 13.63 -5.43
CA PRO A 31 -18.84 13.80 -4.31
C PRO A 31 -20.26 13.34 -4.64
N ASP A 32 -20.69 13.47 -5.90
CA ASP A 32 -22.01 13.03 -6.35
C ASP A 32 -22.10 11.51 -6.52
N ALA A 33 -23.11 10.90 -5.91
CA ALA A 33 -23.33 9.46 -5.91
C ALA A 33 -23.70 8.91 -7.30
N ALA A 34 -24.51 9.64 -8.08
CA ALA A 34 -24.91 9.19 -9.42
C ALA A 34 -23.71 9.13 -10.37
N THR A 35 -22.78 10.09 -10.25
CA THR A 35 -21.51 10.09 -10.98
C THR A 35 -20.64 8.90 -10.60
N ARG A 36 -20.49 8.60 -9.29
CA ARG A 36 -19.74 7.41 -8.85
C ARG A 36 -20.37 6.11 -9.35
N GLU A 37 -21.69 6.00 -9.30
CA GLU A 37 -22.41 4.82 -9.80
C GLU A 37 -22.20 4.62 -11.31
N ALA A 38 -22.35 5.69 -12.10
CA ALA A 38 -22.07 5.65 -13.53
C ALA A 38 -20.60 5.27 -13.83
N ALA A 39 -19.65 5.83 -13.07
CA ALA A 39 -18.24 5.51 -13.20
C ALA A 39 -17.92 4.07 -12.82
N ASN A 40 -18.54 3.53 -11.77
CA ASN A 40 -18.42 2.12 -11.37
C ASN A 40 -18.98 1.17 -12.45
N ASN A 41 -20.11 1.50 -13.05
CA ASN A 41 -20.66 0.73 -14.17
C ASN A 41 -19.75 0.78 -15.40
N ALA A 42 -19.16 1.95 -15.70
CA ALA A 42 -18.16 2.09 -16.75
C ALA A 42 -16.90 1.25 -16.46
N ASN A 43 -16.40 1.25 -15.22
CA ASN A 43 -15.24 0.45 -14.80
C ASN A 43 -15.43 -1.05 -15.11
N ILE A 44 -16.64 -1.60 -14.96
CA ILE A 44 -16.94 -2.98 -15.35
C ILE A 44 -16.71 -3.19 -16.85
N THR A 45 -17.16 -2.25 -17.69
CA THR A 45 -17.00 -2.32 -19.14
C THR A 45 -15.53 -2.19 -19.55
N PHE A 46 -14.80 -1.26 -18.95
CA PHE A 46 -13.36 -1.10 -19.19
C PHE A 46 -12.56 -2.34 -18.78
N ALA A 47 -12.87 -2.92 -17.62
CA ALA A 47 -12.25 -4.17 -17.17
C ALA A 47 -12.51 -5.33 -18.14
N GLN A 48 -13.75 -5.48 -18.63
CA GLN A 48 -14.11 -6.50 -19.63
C GLN A 48 -13.35 -6.29 -20.95
N TYR A 49 -13.23 -5.04 -21.40
CA TYR A 49 -12.50 -4.72 -22.63
C TYR A 49 -10.99 -4.95 -22.49
N GLY A 50 -10.39 -4.55 -21.36
CA GLY A 50 -8.98 -4.83 -21.04
C GLY A 50 -8.68 -6.33 -21.04
N ASN A 51 -9.56 -7.14 -20.43
CA ASN A 51 -9.48 -8.60 -20.49
C ASN A 51 -9.60 -9.15 -21.91
N LYS A 52 -10.44 -8.56 -22.76
CA LYS A 52 -10.53 -8.95 -24.16
C LYS A 52 -9.22 -8.67 -24.90
N LEU A 53 -8.59 -7.51 -24.66
CA LEU A 53 -7.31 -7.15 -25.30
C LEU A 53 -6.16 -8.07 -24.85
N SER A 54 -6.07 -8.38 -23.56
CA SER A 54 -5.03 -9.30 -23.05
C SER A 54 -5.23 -10.74 -23.53
N LEU A 55 -6.46 -11.08 -23.94
CA LEU A 55 -6.85 -12.38 -24.47
C LEU A 55 -7.09 -12.39 -26.00
N ASP A 56 -6.53 -11.42 -26.73
CA ASP A 56 -6.68 -11.35 -28.19
C ASP A 56 -5.60 -12.15 -28.93
N GLU A 57 -6.02 -13.22 -29.59
CA GLU A 57 -5.13 -14.12 -30.34
C GLU A 57 -4.53 -13.49 -31.59
N ASP A 58 -5.25 -12.59 -32.25
CA ASP A 58 -4.76 -11.92 -33.46
C ASP A 58 -3.69 -10.88 -33.11
N LEU A 59 -3.84 -10.18 -31.98
CA LEU A 59 -2.79 -9.32 -31.42
C LEU A 59 -1.55 -10.13 -31.06
N TYR A 60 -1.69 -11.22 -30.31
CA TYR A 60 -0.56 -12.08 -29.97
C TYR A 60 0.15 -12.62 -31.23
N ARG A 61 -0.61 -13.12 -32.21
CA ARG A 61 -0.05 -13.62 -33.47
C ARG A 61 0.74 -12.52 -34.20
N SER A 62 0.21 -11.30 -34.25
CA SER A 62 0.88 -10.15 -34.87
C SER A 62 2.23 -9.85 -34.18
N PHE A 63 2.28 -9.90 -32.85
CA PHE A 63 3.52 -9.70 -32.08
C PHE A 63 4.53 -10.83 -32.35
N LYS A 64 4.09 -12.09 -32.38
CA LYS A 64 4.95 -13.26 -32.66
C LYS A 64 5.45 -13.33 -34.10
N GLU A 65 4.64 -12.90 -35.06
CA GLU A 65 5.07 -12.81 -36.46
C GLU A 65 6.10 -11.70 -36.64
N TYR A 66 5.84 -10.53 -36.05
CA TYR A 66 6.81 -9.42 -36.08
C TYR A 66 8.12 -9.82 -35.42
N SER A 67 8.10 -10.50 -34.27
CA SER A 67 9.33 -10.90 -33.55
C SER A 67 10.23 -11.87 -34.32
N LYS A 68 9.70 -12.57 -35.33
CA LYS A 68 10.48 -13.45 -36.23
C LYS A 68 11.10 -12.72 -37.42
N SER A 69 10.65 -11.49 -37.70
CA SER A 69 11.14 -10.69 -38.82
C SER A 69 12.59 -10.23 -38.64
N ASP A 70 13.31 -10.01 -39.73
CA ASP A 70 14.68 -9.50 -39.65
C ASP A 70 14.75 -8.09 -39.05
N GLN A 71 13.70 -7.28 -39.23
CA GLN A 71 13.58 -5.97 -38.59
C GLN A 71 13.52 -6.07 -37.06
N ALA A 72 12.80 -7.07 -36.51
CA ALA A 72 12.70 -7.24 -35.07
C ALA A 72 14.03 -7.69 -34.45
N LYS A 73 14.81 -8.51 -35.15
CA LYS A 73 16.14 -8.95 -34.71
C LYS A 73 17.17 -7.82 -34.64
N LEU A 74 16.89 -6.68 -35.28
CA LEU A 74 17.73 -5.49 -35.25
C LEU A 74 17.30 -4.48 -34.17
N LEU A 75 16.22 -4.75 -33.43
CA LEU A 75 15.81 -3.88 -32.32
C LEU A 75 16.86 -3.94 -31.21
N VAL A 76 17.06 -2.79 -30.56
CA VAL A 76 17.96 -2.64 -29.42
C VAL A 76 17.28 -1.80 -28.33
N GLY A 77 17.77 -1.90 -27.10
CA GLY A 77 17.33 -1.07 -25.99
C GLY A 77 15.84 -1.25 -25.65
N PHE A 78 15.13 -0.13 -25.46
CA PHE A 78 13.74 -0.19 -24.99
C PHE A 78 12.78 -0.88 -25.99
N LYS A 79 13.05 -0.80 -27.30
CA LYS A 79 12.17 -1.40 -28.32
C LYS A 79 12.22 -2.93 -28.28
N GLU A 80 13.43 -3.48 -28.14
CA GLU A 80 13.63 -4.93 -27.96
C GLU A 80 12.99 -5.40 -26.64
N LYS A 81 13.25 -4.66 -25.55
CA LYS A 81 12.66 -4.95 -24.23
C LYS A 81 11.14 -4.96 -24.28
N TYR A 82 10.53 -3.93 -24.87
CA TYR A 82 9.06 -3.82 -24.97
C TYR A 82 8.47 -4.99 -25.74
N LEU A 83 9.02 -5.31 -26.93
CA LEU A 83 8.56 -6.46 -27.71
C LEU A 83 8.63 -7.77 -26.91
N ARG A 84 9.76 -8.02 -26.25
CA ARG A 84 9.97 -9.23 -25.44
C ARG A 84 8.99 -9.31 -24.28
N GLU A 85 8.82 -8.23 -23.53
CA GLU A 85 7.94 -8.20 -22.35
C GLU A 85 6.46 -8.30 -22.74
N SER A 86 6.02 -7.65 -23.82
CA SER A 86 4.65 -7.82 -24.32
C SER A 86 4.37 -9.26 -24.73
N ILE A 87 5.32 -9.93 -25.40
CA ILE A 87 5.16 -11.35 -25.76
C ILE A 87 5.09 -12.22 -24.50
N ARG A 88 5.99 -12.02 -23.53
CA ARG A 88 5.96 -12.73 -22.24
C ARG A 88 4.61 -12.56 -21.56
N ASP A 89 4.05 -11.34 -21.52
CA ASP A 89 2.78 -11.07 -20.84
C ASP A 89 1.60 -11.77 -21.54
N PHE A 90 1.62 -11.91 -22.87
CA PHE A 90 0.69 -12.82 -23.57
C PHE A 90 0.95 -14.29 -23.21
N GLU A 91 2.19 -14.74 -23.15
CA GLU A 91 2.52 -16.14 -22.85
C GLU A 91 2.12 -16.53 -21.41
N LEU A 92 2.27 -15.62 -20.44
CA LEU A 92 1.72 -15.74 -19.08
C LEU A 92 0.18 -15.81 -19.09
N ASN A 93 -0.47 -15.19 -20.07
CA ASN A 93 -1.91 -15.35 -20.32
C ASN A 93 -2.27 -16.69 -21.00
N GLY A 94 -1.29 -17.56 -21.26
CA GLY A 94 -1.48 -18.88 -21.86
C GLY A 94 -1.34 -18.90 -23.38
N PHE A 95 -0.92 -17.79 -24.02
CA PHE A 95 -0.84 -17.73 -25.50
C PHE A 95 0.26 -18.61 -26.12
N ALA A 96 1.18 -19.12 -25.32
CA ALA A 96 2.09 -20.19 -25.74
C ALA A 96 1.40 -21.55 -25.90
N LEU A 97 0.23 -21.74 -25.30
CA LEU A 97 -0.54 -22.99 -25.31
C LEU A 97 -1.44 -23.11 -26.55
N SER A 98 -1.88 -24.34 -26.84
CA SER A 98 -2.95 -24.57 -27.82
C SER A 98 -4.25 -23.94 -27.36
N LYS A 99 -5.18 -23.69 -28.30
CA LYS A 99 -6.48 -23.09 -27.97
C LYS A 99 -7.24 -23.92 -26.93
N GLU A 100 -7.22 -25.25 -27.05
CA GLU A 100 -7.89 -26.16 -26.12
C GLU A 100 -7.34 -26.00 -24.70
N LYS A 101 -6.02 -25.95 -24.56
CA LYS A 101 -5.37 -25.71 -23.27
C LYS A 101 -5.65 -24.30 -22.72
N ARG A 102 -5.77 -23.29 -23.59
CA ARG A 102 -6.19 -21.93 -23.15
C ARG A 102 -7.62 -21.92 -22.63
N ASP A 103 -8.53 -22.69 -23.23
CA ASP A 103 -9.90 -22.82 -22.75
C ASP A 103 -9.94 -23.50 -21.36
N GLU A 104 -9.09 -24.50 -21.12
CA GLU A 104 -8.90 -25.11 -19.79
C GLU A 104 -8.34 -24.11 -18.76
N LEU A 105 -7.30 -23.35 -19.13
CA LEU A 105 -6.72 -22.30 -18.28
C LEU A 105 -7.75 -21.23 -17.91
N LYS A 106 -8.62 -20.87 -18.85
CA LYS A 106 -9.71 -19.91 -18.59
C LYS A 106 -10.65 -20.43 -17.51
N VAL A 107 -11.03 -21.71 -17.54
CA VAL A 107 -11.87 -22.31 -16.50
C VAL A 107 -11.21 -22.23 -15.12
N MET A 108 -9.90 -22.46 -15.03
CA MET A 108 -9.15 -22.32 -13.77
C MET A 108 -9.18 -20.87 -13.25
N ARG A 109 -8.97 -19.90 -14.15
CA ARG A 109 -9.03 -18.46 -13.84
C ARG A 109 -10.41 -17.98 -13.41
N ASP A 110 -11.46 -18.43 -14.09
CA ASP A 110 -12.85 -18.10 -13.73
C ASP A 110 -13.17 -18.64 -12.34
N ARG A 111 -12.76 -19.88 -12.04
CA ARG A 111 -12.87 -20.47 -10.70
C ARG A 111 -12.07 -19.66 -9.67
N LEU A 112 -10.85 -19.21 -10.00
CA LEU A 112 -10.02 -18.43 -9.10
C LEU A 112 -10.67 -17.08 -8.79
N SER A 113 -11.19 -16.39 -9.81
CA SER A 113 -11.90 -15.12 -9.68
C SER A 113 -13.11 -15.22 -8.73
N VAL A 114 -13.90 -16.29 -8.85
CA VAL A 114 -15.02 -16.55 -7.92
C VAL A 114 -14.52 -16.71 -6.48
N ILE A 115 -13.44 -17.48 -6.27
CA ILE A 115 -12.86 -17.71 -4.93
C ILE A 115 -12.30 -16.42 -4.33
N THR A 116 -11.51 -15.67 -5.09
CA THR A 116 -10.87 -14.42 -4.63
C THR A 116 -11.91 -13.35 -4.31
N ASN A 117 -12.97 -13.24 -5.12
CA ASN A 117 -14.07 -12.31 -4.85
C ASN A 117 -14.83 -12.70 -3.59
N ALA A 118 -15.08 -13.99 -3.36
CA ALA A 118 -15.70 -14.46 -2.12
C ALA A 118 -14.83 -14.14 -0.89
N PHE A 119 -13.51 -14.36 -0.98
CA PHE A 119 -12.58 -14.04 0.12
C PHE A 119 -12.62 -12.56 0.51
N SER A 120 -12.49 -11.65 -0.47
CA SER A 120 -12.55 -10.20 -0.23
C SER A 120 -13.93 -9.72 0.24
N LYS A 121 -15.00 -10.27 -0.34
CA LYS A 121 -16.38 -9.96 0.06
C LYS A 121 -16.63 -10.34 1.53
N ASN A 122 -16.21 -11.53 1.95
CA ASN A 122 -16.37 -11.98 3.33
C ASN A 122 -15.68 -11.05 4.33
N ILE A 123 -14.51 -10.47 4.00
CA ILE A 123 -13.82 -9.50 4.85
C ILE A 123 -14.61 -8.19 4.91
N THR A 124 -15.04 -7.68 3.74
CA THR A 124 -15.72 -6.38 3.62
C THR A 124 -17.10 -6.38 4.30
N GLU A 125 -17.84 -7.48 4.19
CA GLU A 125 -19.16 -7.64 4.81
C GLU A 125 -19.08 -8.06 6.29
N TYR A 126 -17.89 -8.38 6.82
CA TYR A 126 -17.74 -8.76 8.21
C TYR A 126 -17.94 -7.54 9.12
N GLN A 127 -18.95 -7.61 9.97
CA GLN A 127 -19.26 -6.58 10.96
C GLN A 127 -19.28 -7.21 12.34
N ASP A 128 -18.44 -6.69 13.22
CA ASP A 128 -18.42 -7.04 14.65
C ASP A 128 -17.94 -5.82 15.43
N PHE A 129 -18.20 -5.82 16.73
CA PHE A 129 -17.85 -4.74 17.63
C PHE A 129 -17.70 -5.26 19.06
N LEU A 130 -17.11 -4.42 19.91
CA LEU A 130 -17.11 -4.57 21.36
C LEU A 130 -17.88 -3.41 21.98
N ILE A 131 -18.79 -3.72 22.89
CA ILE A 131 -19.45 -2.72 23.74
C ILE A 131 -18.63 -2.61 25.02
N VAL A 132 -18.19 -1.40 25.34
CA VAL A 132 -17.31 -1.14 26.47
C VAL A 132 -17.86 -0.01 27.35
N THR A 133 -17.44 -0.01 28.61
CA THR A 133 -17.85 0.97 29.64
C THR A 133 -16.91 2.17 29.68
N GLU A 134 -17.27 3.20 30.46
CA GLU A 134 -16.40 4.38 30.69
C GLU A 134 -15.00 4.00 31.22
N ASP A 135 -14.93 3.01 32.12
CA ASP A 135 -13.66 2.55 32.69
C ASP A 135 -12.75 1.89 31.66
N GLU A 136 -13.33 1.30 30.61
CA GLU A 136 -12.62 0.58 29.55
C GLU A 136 -12.16 1.49 28.40
N VAL A 137 -12.68 2.72 28.31
CA VAL A 137 -12.20 3.76 27.40
C VAL A 137 -11.28 4.77 28.07
N ARG A 138 -10.80 4.50 29.29
CA ARG A 138 -9.75 5.31 29.93
C ARG A 138 -8.49 5.30 29.07
N GLY A 139 -7.85 6.47 28.97
CA GLY A 139 -6.71 6.74 28.09
C GLY A 139 -7.08 7.28 26.70
N LEU A 140 -8.35 7.14 26.27
CA LEU A 140 -8.82 7.68 24.99
C LEU A 140 -9.24 9.15 25.12
N ASP A 141 -9.00 9.94 24.07
CA ASP A 141 -9.37 11.35 24.04
C ASP A 141 -10.89 11.57 23.92
N LYS A 142 -11.32 12.82 24.12
CA LYS A 142 -12.74 13.20 24.14
C LYS A 142 -13.43 13.01 22.79
N ASP A 143 -12.73 13.27 21.68
CA ASP A 143 -13.32 13.20 20.35
C ASP A 143 -13.51 11.74 19.92
N TYR A 144 -12.52 10.89 20.21
CA TYR A 144 -12.63 9.45 20.05
C TYR A 144 -13.84 8.88 20.80
N LYS A 145 -13.99 9.26 22.08
CA LYS A 145 -15.11 8.84 22.95
C LYS A 145 -16.44 9.35 22.40
N LYS A 146 -16.55 10.63 22.08
CA LYS A 146 -17.78 11.27 21.58
C LYS A 146 -18.29 10.60 20.31
N ALA A 147 -17.40 10.25 19.38
CA ALA A 147 -17.76 9.60 18.12
C ALA A 147 -18.33 8.17 18.28
N ARG A 148 -18.18 7.55 19.46
CA ARG A 148 -18.52 6.14 19.72
C ARG A 148 -19.50 5.94 20.88
N LEU A 149 -19.92 7.03 21.52
CA LEU A 149 -20.86 7.02 22.64
C LEU A 149 -22.25 6.58 22.18
N GLN A 150 -22.89 5.72 22.96
CA GLN A 150 -24.26 5.23 22.75
C GLN A 150 -25.24 5.89 23.72
N GLU A 151 -26.54 5.75 23.43
CA GLU A 151 -27.62 6.36 24.23
C GLU A 151 -27.63 5.88 25.69
N ASP A 152 -27.17 4.67 25.96
CA ASP A 152 -27.09 4.07 27.30
C ASP A 152 -25.81 4.42 28.08
N GLY A 153 -24.96 5.28 27.50
CA GLY A 153 -23.69 5.70 28.11
C GLY A 153 -22.53 4.72 27.92
N THR A 154 -22.72 3.64 27.16
CA THR A 154 -21.63 2.74 26.73
C THR A 154 -20.99 3.22 25.43
N TYR A 155 -19.88 2.57 25.02
CA TYR A 155 -19.16 2.91 23.80
C TYR A 155 -19.11 1.70 22.86
N LYS A 156 -19.42 1.93 21.58
CA LYS A 156 -19.31 0.91 20.53
C LYS A 156 -17.98 1.03 19.80
N ILE A 157 -17.12 0.03 19.95
CA ILE A 157 -15.82 -0.05 19.30
C ILE A 157 -15.88 -1.10 18.18
N ASP A 158 -15.99 -0.65 16.93
CA ASP A 158 -15.94 -1.55 15.77
C ASP A 158 -14.50 -1.92 15.36
N LEU A 159 -14.38 -2.81 14.37
CA LEU A 159 -13.10 -3.36 13.88
C LEU A 159 -12.47 -2.56 12.71
N SER A 160 -13.00 -1.39 12.36
CA SER A 160 -12.39 -0.51 11.37
C SER A 160 -11.07 0.04 11.90
N TYR A 161 -10.12 0.37 11.03
CA TYR A 161 -8.80 0.85 11.46
C TYR A 161 -8.88 2.12 12.33
N PRO A 162 -9.71 3.14 11.99
CA PRO A 162 -9.86 4.33 12.83
C PRO A 162 -10.44 4.06 14.23
N SER A 163 -11.13 2.93 14.42
CA SER A 163 -11.65 2.49 15.73
C SER A 163 -10.66 1.56 16.44
N TYR A 164 -10.21 0.52 15.77
CA TYR A 164 -9.35 -0.52 16.34
C TYR A 164 -7.98 0.04 16.77
N LEU A 165 -7.27 0.76 15.89
CA LEU A 165 -5.88 1.13 16.16
C LEU A 165 -5.73 2.07 17.38
N PRO A 166 -6.51 3.17 17.51
CA PRO A 166 -6.40 4.02 18.70
C PRO A 166 -6.82 3.28 19.98
N PHE A 167 -7.85 2.42 19.93
CA PHE A 167 -8.26 1.63 21.09
C PHE A 167 -7.14 0.72 21.59
N MET A 168 -6.48 0.00 20.68
CA MET A 168 -5.37 -0.91 21.02
C MET A 168 -4.13 -0.16 21.54
N LYS A 169 -3.91 1.07 21.08
CA LYS A 169 -2.78 1.92 21.49
C LYS A 169 -2.99 2.62 22.82
N LEU A 170 -4.21 3.09 23.09
CA LEU A 170 -4.47 4.08 24.14
C LEU A 170 -5.41 3.60 25.26
N SER A 171 -6.29 2.62 25.03
CA SER A 171 -7.16 2.11 26.10
C SER A 171 -6.31 1.48 27.20
N GLU A 172 -6.54 1.84 28.45
CA GLU A 172 -5.85 1.24 29.61
C GLU A 172 -6.37 -0.16 29.96
N SER A 173 -7.54 -0.56 29.45
CA SER A 173 -8.18 -1.85 29.77
C SER A 173 -7.59 -3.03 28.98
N GLU A 174 -6.73 -3.82 29.64
CA GLU A 174 -6.13 -5.02 29.01
C GLU A 174 -7.18 -6.03 28.56
N SER A 175 -8.23 -6.28 29.36
CA SER A 175 -9.29 -7.23 29.02
C SER A 175 -10.06 -6.81 27.78
N ALA A 176 -10.36 -5.51 27.65
CA ALA A 176 -11.07 -4.99 26.48
C ALA A 176 -10.18 -5.04 25.23
N ARG A 177 -8.89 -4.66 25.33
CA ARG A 177 -7.93 -4.81 24.22
C ARG A 177 -7.81 -6.27 23.77
N LYS A 178 -7.71 -7.20 24.72
CA LYS A 178 -7.64 -8.64 24.44
C LYS A 178 -8.90 -9.14 23.73
N ALA A 179 -10.09 -8.75 24.19
CA ALA A 179 -11.36 -9.16 23.58
C ALA A 179 -11.53 -8.58 22.16
N LEU A 180 -11.18 -7.29 21.97
CA LEU A 180 -11.25 -6.66 20.66
C LEU A 180 -10.25 -7.28 19.67
N SER A 181 -9.02 -7.57 20.12
CA SER A 181 -8.00 -8.22 19.27
C SER A 181 -8.43 -9.62 18.81
N GLU A 182 -9.15 -10.37 19.64
CA GLU A 182 -9.64 -11.70 19.29
C GLU A 182 -10.70 -11.65 18.19
N LYS A 183 -11.63 -10.69 18.27
CA LYS A 183 -12.60 -10.41 17.21
C LYS A 183 -11.88 -10.00 15.92
N TYR A 184 -10.89 -9.12 16.03
CA TYR A 184 -10.13 -8.62 14.89
C TYR A 184 -9.35 -9.73 14.15
N LEU A 185 -8.68 -10.63 14.90
CA LEU A 185 -7.90 -11.73 14.33
C LEU A 185 -8.76 -12.91 13.83
N ASN A 186 -10.08 -12.87 14.04
CA ASN A 186 -11.02 -13.88 13.58
C ASN A 186 -12.02 -13.36 12.54
N ARG A 187 -11.79 -12.16 11.99
CA ARG A 187 -12.62 -11.61 10.91
C ARG A 187 -12.71 -12.61 9.76
N ALA A 188 -13.94 -12.97 9.42
CA ALA A 188 -14.28 -13.93 8.36
C ALA A 188 -13.68 -15.33 8.48
N ALA A 189 -13.12 -15.73 9.64
CA ALA A 189 -12.40 -17.01 9.78
C ALA A 189 -13.26 -18.24 9.47
N ASP A 190 -14.55 -18.19 9.78
CA ASP A 190 -15.55 -19.24 9.51
C ASP A 190 -15.68 -19.60 8.02
N LYS A 191 -15.42 -18.64 7.13
CA LYS A 191 -15.51 -18.82 5.67
C LYS A 191 -14.16 -18.80 4.98
N ASN A 192 -13.27 -17.90 5.40
CA ASN A 192 -12.09 -17.55 4.63
C ASN A 192 -10.92 -18.53 4.77
N LEU A 193 -10.87 -19.35 5.82
CA LEU A 193 -9.90 -20.44 5.89
C LEU A 193 -10.07 -21.41 4.71
N VAL A 194 -11.31 -21.83 4.46
CA VAL A 194 -11.66 -22.72 3.33
C VAL A 194 -11.44 -22.01 1.99
N MET A 195 -11.75 -20.71 1.89
CA MET A 195 -11.49 -19.97 0.65
C MET A 195 -9.99 -19.85 0.37
N LEU A 196 -9.16 -19.63 1.39
CA LEU A 196 -7.72 -19.52 1.25
C LEU A 196 -7.10 -20.85 0.78
N GLU A 197 -7.52 -21.98 1.32
CA GLU A 197 -7.06 -23.30 0.86
C GLU A 197 -7.46 -23.58 -0.60
N LYS A 198 -8.72 -23.28 -0.97
CA LYS A 198 -9.18 -23.38 -2.36
C LYS A 198 -8.41 -22.45 -3.30
N MET A 199 -8.07 -21.26 -2.83
CA MET A 199 -7.31 -20.27 -3.58
C MET A 199 -5.88 -20.75 -3.83
N ALA A 200 -5.20 -21.24 -2.78
CA ALA A 200 -3.86 -21.81 -2.88
C ALA A 200 -3.82 -23.02 -3.83
N LEU A 201 -4.82 -23.93 -3.73
CA LEU A 201 -4.91 -25.09 -4.60
C LEU A 201 -5.09 -24.71 -6.07
N ASN A 202 -6.03 -23.81 -6.36
CA ASN A 202 -6.28 -23.35 -7.73
C ASN A 202 -5.05 -22.64 -8.31
N ARG A 203 -4.37 -21.81 -7.51
CA ARG A 203 -3.11 -21.15 -7.90
C ARG A 203 -2.00 -22.14 -8.24
N LEU A 204 -1.83 -23.19 -7.43
CA LEU A 204 -0.87 -24.26 -7.70
C LEU A 204 -1.22 -25.04 -8.98
N GLU A 205 -2.49 -25.43 -9.15
CA GLU A 205 -2.96 -26.09 -10.38
C GLU A 205 -2.70 -25.24 -11.63
N MET A 206 -3.00 -23.94 -11.56
CA MET A 206 -2.80 -23.00 -12.66
C MET A 206 -1.31 -22.82 -13.00
N ALA A 207 -0.45 -22.67 -11.98
CA ALA A 207 0.99 -22.52 -12.16
C ALA A 207 1.60 -23.78 -12.82
N ASN A 208 1.26 -24.96 -12.31
CA ASN A 208 1.69 -26.25 -12.89
C ASN A 208 1.21 -26.42 -14.33
N PHE A 209 -0.01 -26.01 -14.64
CA PHE A 209 -0.57 -26.07 -16.00
C PHE A 209 0.22 -25.18 -16.98
N LEU A 210 0.73 -24.05 -16.50
CA LEU A 210 1.57 -23.12 -17.27
C LEU A 210 3.06 -23.50 -17.29
N GLY A 211 3.45 -24.56 -16.56
CA GLY A 211 4.82 -25.09 -16.55
C GLY A 211 5.72 -24.58 -15.43
N TYR A 212 5.16 -23.93 -14.41
CA TYR A 212 5.88 -23.45 -13.22
C TYR A 212 5.69 -24.44 -12.07
N ASN A 213 6.67 -24.56 -11.16
CA ASN A 213 6.60 -25.49 -10.04
C ASN A 213 5.75 -24.94 -8.87
N SER A 214 5.61 -23.62 -8.80
CA SER A 214 4.83 -22.95 -7.75
C SER A 214 4.18 -21.68 -8.28
N TYR A 215 3.17 -21.18 -7.56
CA TYR A 215 2.53 -19.92 -7.92
C TYR A 215 3.47 -18.72 -7.71
N ALA A 216 4.40 -18.83 -6.76
CA ALA A 216 5.46 -17.85 -6.56
C ALA A 216 6.39 -17.76 -7.77
N GLU A 217 6.80 -18.89 -8.36
CA GLU A 217 7.63 -18.89 -9.57
C GLU A 217 6.93 -18.19 -10.75
N TYR A 218 5.64 -18.48 -10.96
CA TYR A 218 4.81 -17.80 -11.95
C TYR A 218 4.74 -16.28 -11.74
N THR A 219 4.52 -15.84 -10.49
CA THR A 219 4.34 -14.41 -10.17
C THR A 219 5.65 -13.63 -10.26
N LEU A 220 6.75 -14.21 -9.78
CA LEU A 220 8.06 -13.57 -9.66
C LEU A 220 8.76 -13.38 -11.01
N GLU A 221 8.34 -14.04 -12.09
CA GLU A 221 8.93 -13.86 -13.43
C GLU A 221 8.91 -12.39 -13.89
N THR A 222 7.85 -11.65 -13.53
CA THR A 222 7.68 -10.23 -13.88
C THR A 222 8.32 -9.28 -12.86
N ARG A 223 8.83 -9.79 -11.75
CA ARG A 223 9.40 -9.04 -10.63
C ARG A 223 10.90 -8.81 -10.82
N MET A 224 11.49 -7.91 -10.04
CA MET A 224 12.93 -7.70 -9.94
C MET A 224 13.60 -8.90 -9.27
N ALA A 225 12.96 -9.53 -8.29
CA ALA A 225 13.47 -10.71 -7.59
C ALA A 225 13.58 -12.00 -8.45
N LYS A 226 12.82 -12.08 -9.55
CA LYS A 226 12.81 -13.16 -10.57
C LYS A 226 12.35 -14.55 -10.14
N ASN A 227 12.71 -15.02 -8.95
CA ASN A 227 12.44 -16.41 -8.56
C ASN A 227 12.32 -16.58 -7.04
N PRO A 228 11.65 -17.65 -6.55
CA PRO A 228 11.43 -17.85 -5.12
C PRO A 228 12.72 -18.01 -4.31
N ALA A 229 13.78 -18.59 -4.87
CA ALA A 229 15.03 -18.81 -4.14
C ALA A 229 15.69 -17.49 -3.74
N THR A 230 15.66 -16.48 -4.63
CA THR A 230 16.13 -15.12 -4.32
C THR A 230 15.33 -14.47 -3.19
N VAL A 231 14.00 -14.61 -3.18
CA VAL A 231 13.15 -14.06 -2.11
C VAL A 231 13.41 -14.80 -0.79
N TRP A 232 13.57 -16.13 -0.82
CA TRP A 232 13.91 -16.90 0.37
C TRP A 232 15.27 -16.54 0.96
N GLU A 233 16.29 -16.31 0.13
CA GLU A 233 17.60 -15.85 0.60
C GLU A 233 17.49 -14.47 1.26
N PHE A 234 16.73 -13.55 0.65
CA PHE A 234 16.47 -12.22 1.17
C PHE A 234 15.77 -12.25 2.53
N GLU A 235 14.61 -12.92 2.63
CA GLU A 235 13.82 -13.00 3.86
C GLU A 235 14.59 -13.66 5.00
N ASN A 236 15.22 -14.82 4.75
CA ASN A 236 16.01 -15.50 5.79
C ASN A 236 17.23 -14.64 6.21
N GLY A 237 17.87 -13.97 5.26
CA GLY A 237 18.97 -13.04 5.56
C GLY A 237 18.53 -11.84 6.39
N LEU A 238 17.32 -11.32 6.16
CA LEU A 238 16.74 -10.25 6.97
C LEU A 238 16.38 -10.72 8.38
N ILE A 239 15.75 -11.89 8.53
CA ILE A 239 15.43 -12.47 9.84
C ILE A 239 16.69 -12.49 10.72
N GLU A 240 17.79 -13.05 10.23
CA GLU A 240 19.03 -13.16 11.00
C GLU A 240 19.64 -11.79 11.38
N LYS A 241 19.54 -10.80 10.49
CA LYS A 241 20.07 -9.44 10.75
C LYS A 241 19.22 -8.63 11.73
N VAL A 242 17.90 -8.83 11.73
CA VAL A 242 16.95 -8.01 12.50
C VAL A 242 16.69 -8.61 13.89
N LYS A 243 16.89 -9.92 14.07
CA LYS A 243 16.54 -10.66 15.29
C LYS A 243 17.10 -10.06 16.57
N GLU A 244 18.37 -9.66 16.59
CA GLU A 244 18.98 -9.06 17.80
C GLU A 244 18.36 -7.71 18.15
N LYS A 245 18.04 -6.87 17.15
CA LYS A 245 17.33 -5.61 17.38
C LYS A 245 15.91 -5.87 17.88
N GLY A 246 15.18 -6.81 17.27
CA GLY A 246 13.85 -7.18 17.71
C GLY A 246 13.82 -7.73 19.13
N LYS A 247 14.85 -8.47 19.54
CA LYS A 247 15.01 -8.94 20.92
C LYS A 247 15.23 -7.78 21.88
N ALA A 248 16.13 -6.85 21.56
CA ALA A 248 16.37 -5.67 22.37
C ALA A 248 15.09 -4.84 22.54
N ASP A 249 14.35 -4.61 21.46
CA ASP A 249 13.06 -3.90 21.49
C ASP A 249 12.03 -4.62 22.36
N PHE A 250 11.97 -5.96 22.28
CA PHE A 250 11.03 -6.74 23.07
C PHE A 250 11.35 -6.68 24.57
N GLU A 251 12.64 -6.66 24.93
CA GLU A 251 13.07 -6.45 26.32
C GLU A 251 12.71 -5.04 26.83
N GLU A 252 12.75 -4.00 25.97
CA GLU A 252 12.26 -2.68 26.37
C GLU A 252 10.76 -2.70 26.67
N LEU A 253 9.95 -3.36 25.85
CA LEU A 253 8.52 -3.52 26.12
C LEU A 253 8.26 -4.34 27.38
N LEU A 254 9.05 -5.38 27.63
CA LEU A 254 8.97 -6.16 28.88
C LEU A 254 9.30 -5.31 30.10
N ALA A 255 10.33 -4.46 30.03
CA ALA A 255 10.68 -3.56 31.12
C ALA A 255 9.52 -2.62 31.46
N VAL A 256 8.89 -2.00 30.45
CA VAL A 256 7.71 -1.15 30.64
C VAL A 256 6.55 -1.95 31.26
N LYS A 257 6.31 -3.17 30.78
CA LYS A 257 5.26 -4.03 31.34
C LYS A 257 5.53 -4.40 32.80
N ARG A 258 6.77 -4.76 33.15
CA ARG A 258 7.17 -5.09 34.54
C ARG A 258 6.94 -3.91 35.47
N GLU A 259 7.35 -2.71 35.04
CA GLU A 259 7.14 -1.47 35.79
C GLU A 259 5.65 -1.17 36.00
N LYS A 260 4.84 -1.21 34.93
CA LYS A 260 3.40 -0.92 35.00
C LYS A 260 2.61 -1.94 35.83
N THR A 261 3.03 -3.19 35.84
CA THR A 261 2.35 -4.26 36.58
C THR A 261 2.91 -4.48 37.98
N GLY A 262 4.08 -3.91 38.30
CA GLY A 262 4.83 -4.20 39.52
C GLY A 262 5.27 -5.66 39.63
N ASN A 263 5.38 -6.37 38.50
CA ASN A 263 5.70 -7.79 38.46
C ASN A 263 6.93 -8.06 37.57
N ASP A 264 8.09 -8.17 38.22
CA ASP A 264 9.39 -8.42 37.56
C ASP A 264 9.50 -9.80 36.88
N THR A 265 8.62 -10.75 37.21
CA THR A 265 8.65 -12.11 36.65
C THR A 265 8.01 -12.21 35.26
N VAL A 266 7.36 -11.13 34.79
CA VAL A 266 6.76 -11.11 33.45
C VAL A 266 7.84 -11.30 32.38
N SER A 267 7.60 -12.24 31.47
CA SER A 267 8.50 -12.60 30.38
C SER A 267 7.83 -12.57 29.00
N VAL A 268 6.56 -12.15 28.94
CA VAL A 268 5.78 -12.11 27.68
C VAL A 268 5.04 -10.78 27.54
N VAL A 269 5.15 -10.18 26.36
CA VAL A 269 4.23 -9.16 25.82
C VAL A 269 3.38 -9.82 24.74
N ASN A 270 2.07 -9.85 24.97
CA ASN A 270 1.10 -10.40 24.04
C ASN A 270 0.76 -9.39 22.92
N GLY A 271 0.19 -9.87 21.81
CA GLY A 271 -0.09 -9.03 20.65
C GLY A 271 -1.07 -7.87 20.93
N TRP A 272 -2.00 -8.03 21.88
CA TRP A 272 -2.92 -6.96 22.30
C TRP A 272 -2.29 -5.94 23.26
N GLU A 273 -1.02 -6.14 23.63
CA GLU A 273 -0.28 -5.30 24.56
C GLU A 273 0.82 -4.50 23.87
N THR A 274 1.33 -4.97 22.71
CA THR A 274 2.47 -4.38 22.01
C THR A 274 2.30 -2.88 21.76
N SER A 275 1.22 -2.46 21.08
CA SER A 275 0.99 -1.04 20.78
C SER A 275 0.74 -0.17 22.02
N TYR A 276 0.16 -0.75 23.08
CA TYR A 276 -0.08 -0.04 24.33
C TYR A 276 1.22 0.25 25.08
N TYR A 277 2.08 -0.76 25.25
CA TYR A 277 3.37 -0.57 25.92
C TYR A 277 4.36 0.23 25.07
N ASP A 278 4.31 0.12 23.74
CA ASP A 278 5.11 0.95 22.85
C ASP A 278 4.74 2.45 22.98
N ASN A 279 3.45 2.76 23.10
CA ASN A 279 3.00 4.14 23.34
C ASN A 279 3.49 4.69 24.68
N ILE A 280 3.46 3.87 25.74
CA ILE A 280 4.00 4.24 27.06
C ILE A 280 5.52 4.45 26.98
N LEU A 281 6.24 3.53 26.33
CA LEU A 281 7.69 3.60 26.14
C LEU A 281 8.10 4.91 25.48
N ASN A 282 7.45 5.27 24.38
CA ASN A 282 7.71 6.51 23.65
C ASN A 282 7.43 7.77 24.51
N LYS A 283 6.33 7.78 25.27
CA LYS A 283 5.97 8.92 26.11
C LYS A 283 6.88 9.09 27.32
N GLU A 284 7.19 8.01 28.03
CA GLU A 284 7.86 8.07 29.34
C GLU A 284 9.39 8.06 29.21
N LYS A 285 9.94 7.20 28.35
CA LYS A 285 11.39 7.06 28.18
C LYS A 285 11.95 8.06 27.16
N TYR A 286 11.28 8.20 26.02
CA TYR A 286 11.77 9.03 24.92
C TYR A 286 11.23 10.46 24.94
N GLN A 287 10.26 10.76 25.82
CA GLN A 287 9.68 12.10 26.02
C GLN A 287 9.15 12.74 24.73
N VAL A 288 8.68 11.93 23.79
CA VAL A 288 8.07 12.39 22.54
C VAL A 288 6.56 12.35 22.69
N ASP A 289 5.94 13.53 22.72
CA ASP A 289 4.49 13.69 22.67
C ASP A 289 4.05 14.03 21.25
N GLY A 290 3.42 13.08 20.56
CA GLY A 290 2.93 13.27 19.19
C GLY A 290 1.96 14.44 19.04
N GLU A 291 1.20 14.77 20.09
CA GLU A 291 0.30 15.93 20.09
C GLU A 291 1.04 17.26 20.10
N LYS A 292 2.26 17.29 20.66
CA LYS A 292 3.15 18.46 20.62
C LYS A 292 3.98 18.53 19.36
N VAL A 293 4.42 17.39 18.86
CA VAL A 293 5.16 17.32 17.60
C VAL A 293 4.31 17.83 16.44
N LYS A 294 3.04 17.41 16.33
CA LYS A 294 2.17 17.86 15.22
C LYS A 294 1.91 19.36 15.16
N GLU A 295 2.09 20.10 16.27
CA GLU A 295 1.97 21.57 16.29
C GLU A 295 2.99 22.25 15.34
N TYR A 296 4.05 21.54 14.92
CA TYR A 296 5.05 22.02 13.96
C TYR A 296 4.78 21.64 12.50
N PHE A 297 3.79 20.79 12.23
CA PHE A 297 3.56 20.21 10.90
C PHE A 297 2.19 20.63 10.35
N GLU A 298 2.03 21.93 10.13
CA GLU A 298 0.87 22.46 9.40
C GLU A 298 0.95 22.08 7.91
N LEU A 299 -0.16 21.61 7.34
CA LEU A 299 -0.22 21.01 5.99
C LEU A 299 0.36 21.91 4.89
N ASN A 300 0.02 23.20 4.87
CA ASN A 300 0.53 24.11 3.83
C ASN A 300 2.03 24.35 3.98
N ASN A 301 2.54 24.50 5.20
CA ASN A 301 3.99 24.54 5.43
C ASN A 301 4.67 23.27 4.93
N VAL A 302 4.11 22.08 5.22
CA VAL A 302 4.64 20.79 4.75
C VAL A 302 4.66 20.73 3.22
N LEU A 303 3.57 21.14 2.56
CA LEU A 303 3.49 21.24 1.09
C LEU A 303 4.56 22.16 0.51
N ASP A 304 4.72 23.35 1.09
CA ASP A 304 5.72 24.34 0.65
C ASP A 304 7.15 23.81 0.80
N GLY A 305 7.45 23.12 1.90
CA GLY A 305 8.77 22.49 2.11
C GLY A 305 9.01 21.34 1.15
N LEU A 306 8.01 20.49 0.93
CA LEU A 306 8.06 19.41 -0.05
C LEU A 306 8.34 19.95 -1.45
N PHE A 307 7.69 21.04 -1.85
CA PHE A 307 7.99 21.72 -3.11
C PHE A 307 9.42 22.28 -3.12
N GLN A 308 9.86 23.00 -2.08
CA GLN A 308 11.24 23.52 -2.03
C GLN A 308 12.30 22.43 -2.18
N ILE A 309 12.13 21.32 -1.47
CA ILE A 309 13.04 20.16 -1.53
C ILE A 309 13.08 19.59 -2.95
N THR A 310 11.92 19.31 -3.54
CA THR A 310 11.83 18.65 -4.85
C THR A 310 12.27 19.54 -6.00
N GLN A 311 12.00 20.85 -5.93
CA GLN A 311 12.56 21.83 -6.86
C GLN A 311 14.09 21.87 -6.77
N SER A 312 14.66 21.81 -5.57
CA SER A 312 16.12 21.78 -5.38
C SER A 312 16.76 20.48 -5.88
N LEU A 313 16.09 19.34 -5.71
CA LEU A 313 16.62 18.03 -6.10
C LEU A 313 16.54 17.81 -7.62
N PHE A 314 15.45 18.24 -8.25
CA PHE A 314 15.13 17.89 -9.63
C PHE A 314 15.18 19.06 -10.60
N GLY A 315 15.41 20.29 -10.13
CA GLY A 315 15.48 21.48 -10.98
C GLY A 315 14.15 21.86 -11.62
N VAL A 316 13.03 21.47 -11.00
CA VAL A 316 11.68 21.77 -11.47
C VAL A 316 11.08 22.98 -10.74
N GLU A 317 9.96 23.48 -11.25
CA GLU A 317 9.10 24.49 -10.61
C GLU A 317 7.65 24.01 -10.58
N TYR A 318 6.89 24.41 -9.55
CA TYR A 318 5.46 24.11 -9.46
C TYR A 318 4.62 25.36 -9.64
N LYS A 319 3.69 25.33 -10.60
CA LYS A 319 2.77 26.45 -10.88
C LYS A 319 1.34 26.01 -10.60
N LYS A 320 0.70 26.62 -9.61
CA LYS A 320 -0.72 26.40 -9.33
C LYS A 320 -1.55 26.89 -10.51
N VAL A 321 -2.50 26.07 -10.95
CA VAL A 321 -3.43 26.41 -12.03
C VAL A 321 -4.67 27.08 -11.43
N GLU A 322 -4.84 28.36 -11.73
CA GLU A 322 -6.01 29.13 -11.31
C GLU A 322 -7.26 28.67 -12.07
N ASN A 323 -8.38 28.51 -11.36
CA ASN A 323 -9.67 28.04 -11.91
C ASN A 323 -9.57 26.71 -12.68
N ALA A 324 -8.76 25.77 -12.19
CA ALA A 324 -8.66 24.44 -12.76
C ALA A 324 -10.01 23.71 -12.77
N SER A 325 -10.25 22.89 -13.80
CA SER A 325 -11.40 21.99 -13.85
C SER A 325 -11.17 20.83 -12.87
N VAL A 326 -11.90 20.82 -11.77
CA VAL A 326 -11.72 19.86 -10.66
C VAL A 326 -13.04 19.19 -10.28
N TRP A 327 -12.96 17.98 -9.71
CA TRP A 327 -14.13 17.21 -9.27
C TRP A 327 -14.64 17.63 -7.88
N HIS A 328 -13.86 18.39 -7.12
CA HIS A 328 -14.23 18.90 -5.81
C HIS A 328 -13.59 20.27 -5.57
N LYS A 329 -14.28 21.15 -4.82
CA LYS A 329 -13.83 22.53 -4.55
C LYS A 329 -12.48 22.64 -3.85
N ASP A 330 -12.12 21.61 -3.06
CA ASP A 330 -10.88 21.59 -2.27
C ASP A 330 -9.71 20.95 -3.03
N VAL A 331 -9.95 20.47 -4.27
CA VAL A 331 -8.90 19.92 -5.13
C VAL A 331 -8.17 21.06 -5.79
N THR A 332 -6.84 20.98 -5.78
CA THR A 332 -5.97 21.94 -6.46
C THR A 332 -5.19 21.25 -7.57
N MET A 333 -4.79 22.00 -8.60
CA MET A 333 -4.03 21.50 -9.74
C MET A 333 -2.75 22.30 -9.90
N TYR A 334 -1.67 21.61 -10.25
CA TYR A 334 -0.35 22.19 -10.48
C TYR A 334 0.24 21.71 -11.81
N GLU A 335 0.98 22.59 -12.47
CA GLU A 335 1.89 22.26 -13.57
C GLU A 335 3.32 22.12 -13.02
N VAL A 336 4.03 21.09 -13.49
CA VAL A 336 5.46 20.90 -13.25
C VAL A 336 6.21 21.48 -14.44
N VAL A 337 7.09 22.44 -14.18
CA VAL A 337 7.85 23.17 -15.20
C VAL A 337 9.33 22.86 -15.07
N ASP A 338 9.98 22.58 -16.18
CA ASP A 338 11.44 22.37 -16.29
C ASP A 338 11.94 23.23 -17.44
N ASN A 339 12.91 24.11 -17.18
CA ASN A 339 13.46 25.06 -18.15
C ASN A 339 12.40 25.89 -18.91
N GLY A 340 11.29 26.23 -18.24
CA GLY A 340 10.19 27.01 -18.81
C GLY A 340 9.15 26.19 -19.59
N GLU A 341 9.36 24.88 -19.77
CA GLU A 341 8.41 23.97 -20.43
C GLU A 341 7.61 23.17 -19.42
N ILE A 342 6.32 22.94 -19.68
CA ILE A 342 5.47 22.10 -18.85
C ILE A 342 5.79 20.63 -19.14
N ILE A 343 6.31 19.92 -18.14
CA ILE A 343 6.69 18.51 -18.24
C ILE A 343 5.72 17.56 -17.54
N GLY A 344 4.79 18.08 -16.74
CA GLY A 344 3.83 17.26 -16.01
C GLY A 344 2.71 18.08 -15.39
N ARG A 345 1.64 17.40 -14.98
CA ARG A 345 0.52 17.97 -14.24
C ARG A 345 0.11 17.06 -13.10
N PHE A 346 -0.29 17.63 -11.97
CA PHE A 346 -0.91 16.82 -10.93
C PHE A 346 -2.02 17.56 -10.19
N TYR A 347 -2.94 16.78 -9.64
CA TYR A 347 -3.97 17.24 -8.72
C TYR A 347 -3.61 16.84 -7.29
N LEU A 348 -3.94 17.68 -6.33
CA LEU A 348 -3.88 17.36 -4.90
C LEU A 348 -5.31 17.35 -4.34
N ASP A 349 -5.72 16.21 -3.80
CA ASP A 349 -6.99 15.99 -3.10
C ASP A 349 -6.69 15.48 -1.68
N LEU A 350 -6.50 16.40 -0.73
CA LEU A 350 -5.80 16.11 0.52
C LEU A 350 -6.72 15.81 1.72
N TYR A 351 -8.00 16.19 1.65
CA TYR A 351 -8.92 16.11 2.79
C TYR A 351 -9.89 14.93 2.69
N PRO A 352 -10.29 14.32 3.82
CA PRO A 352 -11.30 13.27 3.85
C PRO A 352 -12.68 13.83 3.51
N ARG A 353 -13.53 12.98 2.93
CA ARG A 353 -14.97 13.25 2.77
C ARG A 353 -15.71 11.94 2.55
N ASP A 354 -17.02 11.98 2.75
CA ASP A 354 -17.88 10.81 2.55
C ASP A 354 -17.70 10.20 1.16
N ASN A 355 -17.49 8.87 1.14
CA ASN A 355 -17.34 8.06 -0.07
C ASN A 355 -16.10 8.37 -0.94
N LYS A 356 -15.13 9.15 -0.43
CA LYS A 356 -13.79 9.24 -1.02
C LYS A 356 -12.97 7.99 -0.67
N PHE A 357 -12.03 7.63 -1.55
CA PHE A 357 -10.98 6.66 -1.25
C PHE A 357 -10.28 6.94 0.09
N GLY A 358 -10.32 5.96 0.99
CA GLY A 358 -9.90 6.13 2.39
C GLY A 358 -8.40 6.01 2.67
N HIS A 359 -7.59 5.64 1.66
CA HIS A 359 -6.14 5.54 1.79
C HIS A 359 -5.43 6.69 1.07
N ALA A 360 -4.12 6.84 1.31
CA ALA A 360 -3.27 7.69 0.51
C ALA A 360 -2.86 6.94 -0.77
N ALA A 361 -2.90 7.59 -1.93
CA ALA A 361 -2.49 7.00 -3.20
C ALA A 361 -2.25 8.05 -4.29
N CYS A 362 -1.30 7.77 -5.18
CA CYS A 362 -1.16 8.44 -6.47
C CYS A 362 -1.89 7.66 -7.58
N PHE A 363 -2.88 8.30 -8.22
CA PHE A 363 -3.64 7.78 -9.38
C PHE A 363 -3.15 8.41 -10.69
N PRO A 364 -2.47 7.65 -11.57
CA PRO A 364 -2.15 8.12 -12.91
C PRO A 364 -3.41 8.36 -13.74
N ILE A 365 -3.52 9.53 -14.35
CA ILE A 365 -4.62 9.91 -15.27
C ILE A 365 -4.16 9.77 -16.72
N GLN A 366 -2.98 10.31 -17.05
CA GLN A 366 -2.40 10.25 -18.39
C GLN A 366 -0.90 9.95 -18.27
N LYS A 367 -0.39 9.02 -19.08
CA LYS A 367 1.03 8.65 -19.07
C LYS A 367 1.86 9.52 -20.01
N GLY A 368 3.16 9.63 -19.73
CA GLY A 368 4.11 10.28 -20.61
C GLY A 368 4.52 9.35 -21.75
N MET A 369 4.57 9.84 -22.97
CA MET A 369 5.05 9.07 -24.12
C MET A 369 5.44 9.97 -25.28
N MET A 370 6.25 9.46 -26.21
CA MET A 370 6.60 10.20 -27.42
C MET A 370 5.53 10.01 -28.50
N THR A 371 4.90 11.11 -28.92
CA THR A 371 3.90 11.13 -29.99
C THR A 371 4.42 11.88 -31.21
N ASP A 372 3.72 11.78 -32.34
CA ASP A 372 4.06 12.54 -33.56
C ASP A 372 3.89 14.07 -33.38
N LYS A 373 3.22 14.50 -32.30
CA LYS A 373 3.01 15.91 -31.94
C LYS A 373 3.98 16.40 -30.85
N GLY A 374 4.94 15.57 -30.44
CA GLY A 374 5.84 15.81 -29.31
C GLY A 374 5.53 14.94 -28.10
N TYR A 375 6.17 15.26 -26.97
CA TYR A 375 6.00 14.49 -25.74
C TYR A 375 4.62 14.74 -25.12
N GLN A 376 3.91 13.66 -24.82
CA GLN A 376 2.65 13.71 -24.10
C GLN A 376 2.92 14.04 -22.63
N ILE A 377 2.27 15.10 -22.11
CA ILE A 377 2.47 15.56 -20.74
C ILE A 377 1.77 14.58 -19.77
N PRO A 378 2.49 13.87 -18.89
CA PRO A 378 1.89 13.00 -17.89
C PRO A 378 1.03 13.80 -16.91
N THR A 379 -0.07 13.20 -16.46
CA THR A 379 -1.00 13.78 -15.48
C THR A 379 -1.38 12.75 -14.43
N ALA A 380 -1.40 13.11 -13.15
CA ALA A 380 -1.80 12.23 -12.05
C ALA A 380 -2.63 12.99 -10.98
N ALA A 381 -3.30 12.26 -10.08
CA ALA A 381 -3.94 12.82 -8.90
C ALA A 381 -3.38 12.15 -7.65
N LEU A 382 -2.94 12.94 -6.67
CA LEU A 382 -2.57 12.46 -5.35
C LEU A 382 -3.76 12.65 -4.41
N GLU A 383 -4.24 11.54 -3.87
CA GLU A 383 -5.29 11.55 -2.85
C GLU A 383 -4.70 11.20 -1.50
N CYS A 384 -5.08 11.98 -0.49
CA CYS A 384 -4.77 11.76 0.91
C CYS A 384 -6.00 12.05 1.76
N ASN A 385 -5.93 11.75 3.05
CA ASN A 385 -7.01 11.97 4.01
C ASN A 385 -6.45 12.65 5.28
N PHE A 386 -5.76 13.77 5.08
CA PHE A 386 -5.17 14.55 6.17
C PHE A 386 -6.23 15.36 6.92
N PRO A 387 -5.98 15.73 8.19
CA PRO A 387 -6.95 16.45 9.00
C PRO A 387 -7.42 17.74 8.31
N GLU A 388 -8.71 18.03 8.40
CA GLU A 388 -9.24 19.33 8.00
C GLU A 388 -8.89 20.39 9.05
N PRO A 389 -8.74 21.67 8.66
CA PRO A 389 -8.65 22.76 9.62
C PRO A 389 -9.93 22.84 10.47
N THR A 390 -9.78 23.13 11.75
CA THR A 390 -10.88 23.39 12.69
C THR A 390 -11.01 24.89 12.96
N GLU A 391 -12.00 25.30 13.75
CA GLU A 391 -12.13 26.70 14.18
C GLU A 391 -10.90 27.17 15.00
N ASP A 392 -10.24 26.27 15.72
CA ASP A 392 -9.19 26.58 16.70
C ASP A 392 -7.75 26.26 16.22
N ALA A 393 -7.60 25.48 15.14
CA ALA A 393 -6.31 25.06 14.62
C ALA A 393 -6.34 24.77 13.11
N PRO A 394 -5.24 25.02 12.38
CA PRO A 394 -5.13 24.61 10.98
C PRO A 394 -5.00 23.07 10.87
N ALA A 395 -4.87 22.55 9.65
CA ALA A 395 -4.62 21.14 9.40
C ALA A 395 -3.22 20.74 9.91
N LEU A 396 -3.15 20.13 11.10
CA LEU A 396 -1.90 19.67 11.73
C LEU A 396 -1.67 18.18 11.49
N MET A 397 -0.51 17.84 10.94
CA MET A 397 -0.15 16.49 10.51
C MET A 397 0.71 15.77 11.55
N THR A 398 0.53 14.45 11.66
CA THR A 398 1.38 13.61 12.50
C THR A 398 2.72 13.28 11.82
N HIS A 399 3.79 13.07 12.59
CA HIS A 399 5.17 12.91 12.08
C HIS A 399 5.91 11.66 12.58
N GLU A 400 5.32 10.87 13.49
CA GLU A 400 5.87 9.57 13.87
C GLU A 400 6.18 8.67 12.66
N GLU A 401 6.93 7.58 12.86
CA GLU A 401 7.20 6.62 11.78
C GLU A 401 5.88 6.13 11.16
N HIS A 402 5.78 6.24 9.83
CA HIS A 402 4.56 6.03 9.03
C HIS A 402 3.41 7.03 9.31
N GLY A 403 3.73 8.18 9.89
CA GLY A 403 2.82 9.30 10.09
C GLY A 403 2.44 10.02 8.79
N GLN A 404 1.57 11.00 8.92
CA GLN A 404 0.96 11.70 7.78
C GLN A 404 1.98 12.48 6.94
N VAL A 405 2.99 13.11 7.56
CA VAL A 405 4.05 13.83 6.84
C VAL A 405 4.89 12.88 5.98
N GLN A 406 5.31 11.74 6.54
CA GLN A 406 6.04 10.70 5.81
C GLN A 406 5.19 10.12 4.67
N THR A 407 3.90 9.87 4.93
CA THR A 407 2.94 9.41 3.91
C THR A 407 2.82 10.41 2.77
N PHE A 408 2.78 11.72 3.06
CA PHE A 408 2.66 12.72 2.01
C PHE A 408 3.89 12.74 1.10
N PHE A 409 5.09 12.68 1.69
CA PHE A 409 6.32 12.55 0.93
C PHE A 409 6.32 11.27 0.10
N HIS A 410 6.00 10.12 0.70
CA HIS A 410 5.88 8.84 -0.01
C HIS A 410 5.03 8.95 -1.28
N GLU A 411 3.78 9.41 -1.15
CA GLU A 411 2.85 9.51 -2.29
C GLU A 411 3.30 10.54 -3.32
N PHE A 412 3.91 11.65 -2.88
CA PHE A 412 4.47 12.62 -3.80
C PHE A 412 5.69 12.08 -4.55
N GLY A 413 6.41 11.12 -3.97
CA GLY A 413 7.43 10.33 -4.68
C GLY A 413 6.83 9.61 -5.90
N HIS A 414 5.64 9.02 -5.77
CA HIS A 414 4.92 8.42 -6.91
C HIS A 414 4.46 9.45 -7.95
N VAL A 415 4.03 10.64 -7.50
CA VAL A 415 3.73 11.76 -8.41
C VAL A 415 4.97 12.13 -9.22
N LEU A 416 6.10 12.36 -8.55
CA LEU A 416 7.37 12.68 -9.20
C LEU A 416 7.81 11.59 -10.18
N HIS A 417 7.66 10.32 -9.81
CA HIS A 417 7.98 9.18 -10.67
C HIS A 417 7.17 9.25 -11.98
N ASN A 418 5.90 9.67 -11.92
CA ASN A 418 5.08 9.92 -13.10
C ASN A 418 5.48 11.18 -13.86
N MET A 419 5.76 12.29 -13.19
CA MET A 419 6.01 13.60 -13.83
C MET A 419 7.40 13.71 -14.48
N LEU A 420 8.41 13.07 -13.89
CA LEU A 420 9.80 13.16 -14.35
C LEU A 420 10.16 12.10 -15.39
N THR A 421 9.22 11.23 -15.75
CA THR A 421 9.44 10.23 -16.79
C THR A 421 9.77 10.88 -18.13
N ARG A 422 10.62 10.21 -18.91
CA ARG A 422 10.97 10.57 -20.29
C ARG A 422 10.84 9.36 -21.23
N SER A 423 10.07 8.34 -20.80
CA SER A 423 9.84 7.13 -21.59
C SER A 423 9.19 7.48 -22.93
N GLU A 424 9.67 6.88 -24.01
CA GLU A 424 9.04 7.01 -25.34
C GLU A 424 7.75 6.19 -25.47
N MET A 425 7.57 5.17 -24.64
CA MET A 425 6.44 4.23 -24.65
C MET A 425 5.62 4.38 -23.36
N SER A 426 4.30 4.45 -23.48
CA SER A 426 3.40 4.58 -22.32
C SER A 426 3.49 3.38 -21.38
N GLY A 427 3.70 2.16 -21.90
CA GLY A 427 3.87 0.95 -21.10
C GLY A 427 5.12 0.93 -20.21
N PHE A 428 6.08 1.84 -20.44
CA PHE A 428 7.27 2.04 -19.58
C PHE A 428 7.29 3.43 -18.91
N SER A 429 6.19 4.17 -18.98
CA SER A 429 6.10 5.50 -18.40
C SER A 429 5.77 5.46 -16.91
N GLY A 430 6.34 6.43 -16.19
CA GLY A 430 6.02 6.66 -14.78
C GLY A 430 6.27 5.43 -13.91
N THR A 431 5.29 5.12 -13.05
CA THR A 431 5.33 3.96 -12.14
C THR A 431 5.13 2.60 -12.83
N SER A 432 5.23 2.52 -14.16
CA SER A 432 5.16 1.26 -14.93
C SER A 432 6.48 0.49 -14.88
N VAL A 433 6.92 0.16 -13.66
CA VAL A 433 8.15 -0.59 -13.33
C VAL A 433 7.80 -1.93 -12.70
N SER A 434 8.80 -2.75 -12.37
CA SER A 434 8.56 -3.98 -11.60
C SER A 434 7.89 -3.67 -10.27
N ARG A 435 6.87 -4.47 -9.90
CA ARG A 435 6.04 -4.22 -8.71
C ARG A 435 6.83 -4.15 -7.41
N ASP A 436 7.87 -4.95 -7.27
CA ASP A 436 8.80 -5.00 -6.13
C ASP A 436 9.88 -3.90 -6.18
N PHE A 437 9.82 -3.01 -7.17
CA PHE A 437 10.67 -1.82 -7.28
C PHE A 437 9.89 -0.51 -7.19
N VAL A 438 8.57 -0.52 -7.44
CA VAL A 438 7.77 0.71 -7.56
C VAL A 438 7.80 1.57 -6.29
N GLU A 439 7.95 0.94 -5.12
CA GLU A 439 8.04 1.62 -3.83
C GLU A 439 9.43 2.14 -3.49
N ALA A 440 10.49 1.69 -4.19
CA ALA A 440 11.84 2.13 -3.85
C ALA A 440 12.01 3.66 -4.00
N PRO A 441 11.54 4.31 -5.08
CA PRO A 441 11.61 5.78 -5.20
C PRO A 441 10.81 6.53 -4.12
N SER A 442 9.60 6.08 -3.79
CA SER A 442 8.75 6.72 -2.77
C SER A 442 9.37 6.57 -1.37
N GLN A 443 9.84 5.37 -1.01
CA GLN A 443 10.51 5.10 0.27
C GLN A 443 11.85 5.81 0.42
N ILE A 444 12.62 5.99 -0.67
CA ILE A 444 13.81 6.84 -0.64
C ILE A 444 13.41 8.26 -0.22
N PHE A 445 12.31 8.78 -0.77
CA PHE A 445 11.86 10.14 -0.50
C PHE A 445 11.34 10.37 0.92
N GLU A 446 10.87 9.32 1.61
CA GLU A 446 10.54 9.36 3.03
C GLU A 446 11.71 9.81 3.92
N ASN A 447 12.96 9.61 3.51
CA ASN A 447 14.12 9.99 4.33
C ASN A 447 14.23 11.51 4.56
N TRP A 448 13.70 12.34 3.64
CA TRP A 448 13.70 13.79 3.80
C TRP A 448 12.80 14.29 4.92
N THR A 449 11.85 13.48 5.40
CA THR A 449 11.06 13.83 6.57
C THR A 449 11.81 13.60 7.88
N TRP A 450 12.99 12.96 7.84
CA TRP A 450 13.82 12.68 9.02
C TRP A 450 15.17 13.39 9.01
N ASP A 451 15.49 14.13 7.94
CA ASP A 451 16.66 14.99 7.85
C ASP A 451 16.36 16.37 8.46
N TYR A 452 17.17 16.82 9.42
CA TYR A 452 16.90 18.07 10.13
C TYR A 452 16.94 19.30 9.22
N GLU A 453 17.88 19.35 8.28
CA GLU A 453 18.01 20.49 7.36
C GLU A 453 16.77 20.61 6.47
N SER A 454 16.24 19.49 6.00
CA SER A 454 14.99 19.39 5.27
C SER A 454 13.80 19.81 6.14
N LEU A 455 13.69 19.29 7.37
CA LEU A 455 12.62 19.62 8.29
C LEU A 455 12.54 21.12 8.59
N LYS A 456 13.68 21.81 8.76
CA LYS A 456 13.68 23.26 9.04
C LYS A 456 12.97 24.11 7.97
N LEU A 457 12.82 23.59 6.75
CA LEU A 457 12.12 24.29 5.68
C LEU A 457 10.61 24.42 5.96
N PHE A 458 10.02 23.44 6.64
CA PHE A 458 8.55 23.34 6.82
C PHE A 458 8.05 23.03 8.23
N ALA A 459 8.86 22.44 9.09
CA ALA A 459 8.50 22.12 10.47
C ALA A 459 8.53 23.40 11.33
N LYS A 460 7.43 24.14 11.34
CA LYS A 460 7.26 25.42 12.03
C LYS A 460 6.00 25.40 12.88
N HIS A 461 6.13 25.82 14.14
CA HIS A 461 5.03 25.86 15.08
C HIS A 461 3.91 26.77 14.57
N TYR A 462 2.69 26.23 14.42
CA TYR A 462 1.60 26.91 13.72
C TYR A 462 1.19 28.27 14.32
N ARG A 463 1.40 28.48 15.63
CA ARG A 463 1.10 29.77 16.30
C ARG A 463 2.26 30.76 16.35
N THR A 464 3.49 30.27 16.49
CA THR A 464 4.65 31.14 16.81
C THR A 464 5.55 31.33 15.59
N GLY A 465 5.45 30.46 14.60
CA GLY A 465 6.34 30.41 13.43
C GLY A 465 7.73 29.89 13.74
N GLU A 466 8.01 29.49 14.99
CA GLU A 466 9.32 28.97 15.40
C GLU A 466 9.59 27.61 14.76
N VAL A 467 10.82 27.43 14.28
CA VAL A 467 11.28 26.17 13.68
C VAL A 467 11.36 25.08 14.75
N LEU A 468 11.13 23.83 14.35
CA LEU A 468 11.28 22.64 15.19
C LEU A 468 12.59 22.67 15.99
N PRO A 469 12.53 22.73 17.34
CA PRO A 469 13.73 22.77 18.18
C PRO A 469 14.60 21.53 17.98
N ALA A 470 15.92 21.71 17.93
CA ALA A 470 16.87 20.61 17.75
C ALA A 470 16.74 19.53 18.84
N ASP A 471 16.51 19.92 20.11
CA ASP A 471 16.27 18.96 21.21
C ASP A 471 15.01 18.10 20.97
N LEU A 472 13.94 18.68 20.44
CA LEU A 472 12.73 17.91 20.10
C LEU A 472 13.00 16.98 18.91
N TYR A 473 13.71 17.45 17.89
CA TYR A 473 14.14 16.60 16.76
C TYR A 473 14.99 15.42 17.21
N GLU A 474 16.00 15.64 18.07
CA GLU A 474 16.87 14.56 18.58
C GLU A 474 16.06 13.50 19.33
N LYS A 475 15.06 13.92 20.13
CA LYS A 475 14.11 13.00 20.80
C LYS A 475 13.25 12.24 19.80
N MET A 476 12.76 12.90 18.76
CA MET A 476 11.99 12.25 17.69
C MET A 476 12.82 11.19 16.96
N VAL A 477 14.09 11.48 16.62
CA VAL A 477 15.00 10.52 15.99
C VAL A 477 15.32 9.34 16.93
N ALA A 478 15.50 9.61 18.23
CA ALA A 478 15.68 8.55 19.21
C ALA A 478 14.44 7.64 19.30
N ALA A 479 13.24 8.22 19.28
CA ALA A 479 11.97 7.50 19.30
C ALA A 479 11.69 6.73 17.99
N LYS A 480 12.12 7.25 16.83
CA LYS A 480 11.90 6.62 15.50
C LYS A 480 12.32 5.15 15.46
N ASN A 481 13.45 4.82 16.10
CA ASN A 481 14.02 3.48 16.05
C ASN A 481 13.48 2.55 17.15
N VAL A 482 12.61 3.03 18.03
CA VAL A 482 11.96 2.24 19.08
C VAL A 482 11.02 1.24 18.44
N GLY A 483 11.11 -0.02 18.84
CA GLY A 483 10.26 -1.07 18.29
C GLY A 483 10.54 -1.45 16.82
N SER A 484 11.46 -0.76 16.13
CA SER A 484 11.77 -0.98 14.71
C SER A 484 12.14 -2.42 14.37
N GLY A 485 12.83 -3.14 15.27
CA GLY A 485 13.16 -4.55 15.08
C GLY A 485 11.93 -5.45 15.15
N ILE A 486 11.02 -5.22 16.10
CA ILE A 486 9.75 -5.95 16.20
C ILE A 486 8.87 -5.65 14.98
N ALA A 487 8.74 -4.37 14.60
CA ALA A 487 7.94 -3.95 13.46
C ALA A 487 8.45 -4.58 12.15
N THR A 488 9.77 -4.55 11.94
CA THR A 488 10.42 -5.16 10.76
C THR A 488 10.23 -6.67 10.74
N LEU A 489 10.41 -7.37 11.87
CA LEU A 489 10.11 -8.80 11.96
C LEU A 489 8.64 -9.10 11.67
N GLY A 490 7.72 -8.20 12.03
CA GLY A 490 6.30 -8.27 11.66
C GLY A 490 6.09 -8.27 10.14
N GLN A 491 6.74 -7.37 9.41
CA GLN A 491 6.66 -7.33 7.94
C GLN A 491 7.28 -8.56 7.29
N ILE A 492 8.46 -8.98 7.76
CA ILE A 492 9.12 -10.21 7.34
C ILE A 492 8.21 -11.43 7.57
N PHE A 493 7.50 -11.47 8.70
CA PHE A 493 6.55 -12.53 8.99
C PHE A 493 5.39 -12.55 7.98
N TYR A 494 4.84 -11.38 7.61
CA TYR A 494 3.81 -11.30 6.57
C TYR A 494 4.30 -11.76 5.20
N GLY A 495 5.47 -11.29 4.75
CA GLY A 495 6.10 -11.73 3.51
C GLY A 495 6.40 -13.23 3.51
N THR A 496 6.88 -13.74 4.64
CA THR A 496 7.18 -15.18 4.79
C THR A 496 5.93 -16.05 4.78
N ILE A 497 4.80 -15.61 5.38
CA ILE A 497 3.52 -16.33 5.27
C ILE A 497 3.10 -16.41 3.80
N ASP A 498 3.09 -15.28 3.12
CA ASP A 498 2.64 -15.19 1.74
C ASP A 498 3.48 -16.08 0.81
N LEU A 499 4.81 -15.96 0.89
CA LEU A 499 5.71 -16.81 0.10
C LEU A 499 5.58 -18.30 0.48
N THR A 500 5.39 -18.63 1.76
CA THR A 500 5.19 -20.03 2.17
C THR A 500 3.93 -20.62 1.53
N ILE A 501 2.82 -19.89 1.56
CA ILE A 501 1.53 -20.34 0.99
C ILE A 501 1.62 -20.56 -0.52
N HIS A 502 2.42 -19.74 -1.23
CA HIS A 502 2.49 -19.77 -2.69
C HIS A 502 3.67 -20.55 -3.28
N ASP A 503 4.64 -20.95 -2.45
CA ASP A 503 5.84 -21.68 -2.87
C ASP A 503 6.00 -23.06 -2.23
N LYS A 504 5.82 -23.16 -0.89
CA LYS A 504 6.17 -24.37 -0.11
C LYS A 504 4.97 -25.12 0.44
N TYR A 505 3.77 -24.58 0.31
CA TYR A 505 2.56 -25.18 0.83
C TYR A 505 1.88 -26.07 -0.20
N ASN A 506 1.52 -27.29 0.21
CA ASN A 506 0.69 -28.20 -0.58
C ASN A 506 -0.72 -28.31 0.05
N PRO A 507 -1.75 -27.71 -0.56
CA PRO A 507 -3.12 -27.75 -0.05
C PRO A 507 -3.77 -29.15 -0.04
N ASN A 508 -3.13 -30.16 -0.64
CA ASN A 508 -3.61 -31.54 -0.62
C ASN A 508 -3.09 -32.36 0.58
N GLU A 509 -2.22 -31.77 1.41
CA GLU A 509 -1.66 -32.40 2.60
C GLU A 509 -2.41 -31.96 3.88
N ALA A 510 -2.13 -32.64 5.00
CA ALA A 510 -2.82 -32.38 6.26
C ALA A 510 -2.47 -31.04 6.92
N ARG A 511 -1.34 -30.41 6.55
CA ARG A 511 -0.91 -29.13 7.11
C ARG A 511 -1.89 -28.04 6.70
N THR A 512 -2.36 -27.24 7.64
CA THR A 512 -3.28 -26.13 7.36
C THR A 512 -2.53 -24.80 7.22
N THR A 513 -3.21 -23.80 6.66
CA THR A 513 -2.67 -22.41 6.66
C THR A 513 -2.52 -21.84 8.07
N THR A 514 -3.34 -22.29 9.04
CA THR A 514 -3.20 -21.96 10.45
C THR A 514 -1.92 -22.54 11.05
N ASP A 515 -1.55 -23.78 10.70
CA ASP A 515 -0.30 -24.40 11.16
C ASP A 515 0.93 -23.61 10.66
N ILE A 516 0.88 -23.15 9.41
CA ILE A 516 1.92 -22.27 8.82
C ILE A 516 2.06 -20.98 9.64
N VAL A 517 0.95 -20.28 9.88
CA VAL A 517 0.94 -19.03 10.64
C VAL A 517 1.48 -19.23 12.06
N LYS A 518 1.02 -20.27 12.74
CA LYS A 518 1.47 -20.62 14.10
C LYS A 518 2.96 -20.92 14.15
N GLU A 519 3.49 -21.72 13.22
CA GLU A 519 4.91 -22.04 13.14
C GLU A 519 5.74 -20.78 12.90
N LEU A 520 5.38 -20.00 11.88
CA LEU A 520 6.13 -18.81 11.48
C LEU A 520 6.09 -17.72 12.55
N GLN A 521 4.94 -17.50 13.19
CA GLN A 521 4.81 -16.51 14.26
C GLN A 521 5.73 -16.85 15.44
N ASN A 522 5.70 -18.10 15.91
CA ASN A 522 6.54 -18.52 17.02
C ASN A 522 8.04 -18.57 16.66
N LYS A 523 8.37 -18.67 15.36
CA LYS A 523 9.76 -18.70 14.88
C LYS A 523 10.35 -17.30 14.67
N ILE A 524 9.57 -16.38 14.11
CA ILE A 524 10.04 -15.07 13.63
C ILE A 524 9.76 -13.97 14.65
N LEU A 525 8.60 -14.02 15.33
CA LEU A 525 8.17 -12.99 16.26
C LEU A 525 8.49 -13.38 17.71
N PHE A 526 8.66 -12.36 18.56
CA PHE A 526 8.82 -12.55 20.01
C PHE A 526 7.49 -12.65 20.75
N THR A 527 6.39 -12.28 20.08
CA THR A 527 5.02 -12.43 20.60
C THR A 527 4.48 -13.81 20.22
N PRO A 528 4.13 -14.66 21.19
CA PRO A 528 3.68 -16.02 20.91
C PRO A 528 2.36 -16.04 20.14
N TYR A 529 2.17 -17.08 19.33
CA TYR A 529 0.89 -17.35 18.69
C TYR A 529 -0.20 -17.62 19.72
N ARG A 530 -1.39 -17.05 19.50
CA ARG A 530 -2.57 -17.26 20.34
C ARG A 530 -3.48 -18.30 19.70
N GLU A 531 -3.72 -19.40 20.41
CA GLU A 531 -4.67 -20.42 19.98
C GLU A 531 -6.07 -19.83 19.73
N GLY A 532 -6.72 -20.29 18.66
CA GLY A 532 -8.03 -19.81 18.25
C GLY A 532 -8.03 -18.47 17.48
N THR A 533 -6.89 -18.04 16.94
CA THR A 533 -6.80 -16.84 16.08
C THR A 533 -6.39 -17.19 14.65
N HIS A 534 -6.87 -16.43 13.66
CA HIS A 534 -6.77 -16.79 12.25
C HIS A 534 -6.47 -15.57 11.37
N LEU A 535 -5.34 -14.90 11.63
CA LEU A 535 -4.99 -13.65 10.94
C LEU A 535 -5.02 -13.77 9.40
N GLN A 536 -4.61 -14.93 8.87
CA GLN A 536 -4.60 -15.25 7.44
C GLN A 536 -5.99 -15.22 6.81
N ALA A 537 -7.07 -15.43 7.58
CA ALA A 537 -8.42 -15.40 7.06
C ALA A 537 -8.90 -13.98 6.68
N SER A 538 -8.28 -12.94 7.24
CA SER A 538 -8.52 -11.55 6.87
C SER A 538 -7.29 -10.83 6.35
N PHE A 539 -6.22 -11.58 6.02
CA PHE A 539 -5.04 -11.00 5.41
C PHE A 539 -5.30 -10.74 3.92
N GLY A 540 -5.92 -9.59 3.64
CA GLY A 540 -6.37 -9.21 2.30
C GLY A 540 -5.29 -9.28 1.23
N HIS A 541 -4.01 -9.07 1.57
CA HIS A 541 -2.89 -9.10 0.63
C HIS A 541 -2.64 -10.48 0.01
N LEU A 542 -3.02 -11.58 0.69
CA LEU A 542 -3.04 -12.92 0.09
C LEU A 542 -3.97 -12.98 -1.13
N ASN A 543 -4.81 -11.96 -1.33
CA ASN A 543 -5.51 -11.67 -2.57
C ASN A 543 -4.95 -10.38 -3.22
N GLY A 544 -4.64 -10.42 -4.52
CA GLY A 544 -4.12 -9.26 -5.26
C GLY A 544 -2.63 -8.95 -5.08
N TYR A 545 -2.00 -9.30 -3.95
CA TYR A 545 -0.55 -9.17 -3.68
C TYR A 545 0.13 -10.52 -3.43
N ALA A 546 -0.52 -11.62 -3.81
CA ALA A 546 -0.02 -12.97 -3.59
C ALA A 546 1.28 -13.25 -4.33
N ALA A 547 2.31 -13.67 -3.58
CA ALA A 547 3.68 -13.89 -4.01
C ALA A 547 4.33 -12.67 -4.71
#